data_AF-W4LNG6-F1
#
_entry.id   AF-W4LNG6-F1
#
_cell.length_a   1.000
_cell.length_b   1.000
_cell.length_c   1.000
_cell.angle_alpha   90.00
_cell.angle_beta   90.00
_cell.angle_gamma   90.00
#
_symmetry.space_group_name_H-M   'P 1'
#
loop_
_entity.id
_entity.type
_entity.pdbx_description
1 polymer ?
#
loop_
_entity_poly.entity_id
_entity_poly.type
_entity_poly.pdbx_seq_one_letter_code
_entity_poly.pdbx_strand_id
1 'polypeptide(L)'
;DESRARFEEGMAQVRLLLEGENVTSQGRFHTFENVTSLPRPTQVPRPPFWVAALATPESFERAGRDGYAVMAIPLAGGRMRELIRIYREAWAEAGHPGRGRVMMAFHMFCHSDRSLALEMAREPLNRYLKRLVDGARHWLHGTDSADYPDYDKIIANLDQETMETQMAKGAAWVGDPASIRDTIA
;
A
#
# COMPACT_ATOMS: atom_id res chain seq x y z
N ASP A 1 9.12 9.73 -13.82
CA ASP A 1 8.33 9.55 -15.07
C ASP A 1 8.41 8.16 -15.70
N GLU A 2 9.32 7.27 -15.27
CA GLU A 2 9.30 5.85 -15.71
C GLU A 2 8.88 4.89 -14.58
N SER A 3 8.51 5.41 -13.40
CA SER A 3 8.34 4.59 -12.20
C SER A 3 7.20 3.60 -12.37
N ARG A 4 6.04 4.09 -12.84
CA ARG A 4 4.88 3.24 -13.10
C ARG A 4 5.13 2.25 -14.22
N ALA A 5 5.72 2.69 -15.33
CA ALA A 5 5.99 1.83 -16.47
C ALA A 5 6.96 0.69 -16.12
N ARG A 6 8.00 0.98 -15.32
CA ARG A 6 8.94 -0.03 -14.80
C ARG A 6 8.25 -1.00 -13.84
N PHE A 7 7.37 -0.50 -12.97
CA PHE A 7 6.59 -1.34 -12.07
C PHE A 7 5.66 -2.29 -12.83
N GLU A 8 4.90 -1.79 -13.81
CA GLU A 8 3.98 -2.59 -14.64
C GLU A 8 4.74 -3.69 -15.41
N GLU A 9 5.84 -3.34 -16.09
CA GLU A 9 6.68 -4.31 -16.78
C GLU A 9 7.29 -5.35 -15.83
N GLY A 10 7.85 -4.88 -14.70
CA GLY A 10 8.45 -5.75 -13.70
C GLY A 10 7.45 -6.73 -13.10
N MET A 11 6.23 -6.29 -12.79
CA MET A 11 5.18 -7.16 -12.27
C MET A 11 4.75 -8.23 -13.27
N ALA A 12 4.62 -7.87 -14.56
CA ALA A 12 4.32 -8.83 -15.62
C ALA A 12 5.45 -9.86 -15.78
N GLN A 13 6.71 -9.44 -15.70
CA GLN A 13 7.87 -10.33 -15.79
C GLN A 13 8.02 -11.24 -14.57
N VAL A 14 7.82 -10.72 -13.36
CA VAL A 14 7.81 -11.53 -12.13
C VAL A 14 6.68 -12.56 -12.20
N ARG A 15 5.50 -12.20 -12.71
CA ARG A 15 4.43 -13.16 -12.98
C ARG A 15 4.89 -14.29 -13.91
N LEU A 16 5.48 -13.96 -15.06
CA LEU A 16 5.99 -14.95 -16.02
C LEU A 16 7.00 -15.89 -15.37
N LEU A 17 7.96 -15.33 -14.63
CA LEU A 17 9.00 -16.11 -13.95
C LEU A 17 8.46 -17.04 -12.86
N LEU A 18 7.38 -16.64 -12.17
CA LEU A 18 6.76 -17.45 -11.12
C LEU A 18 5.78 -18.50 -11.66
N GLU A 19 5.10 -18.23 -12.78
CA GLU A 19 4.10 -19.13 -13.37
C GLU A 19 4.70 -20.10 -14.39
N GLY A 20 5.85 -19.77 -15.00
CA GLY A 20 6.46 -20.56 -16.07
C GLY A 20 7.94 -20.90 -15.85
N GLU A 21 8.45 -21.77 -16.72
CA GLU A 21 9.86 -22.14 -16.85
C GLU A 21 10.35 -21.77 -18.25
N ASN A 22 11.65 -21.55 -18.41
CA ASN A 22 12.28 -21.22 -19.69
C ASN A 22 11.62 -20.01 -20.37
N VAL A 23 11.21 -19.03 -19.57
CA VAL A 23 10.47 -17.88 -20.03
C VAL A 23 11.42 -16.85 -20.66
N THR A 24 10.93 -16.18 -21.69
CA THR A 24 11.59 -15.07 -22.36
C THR A 24 10.70 -13.84 -22.26
N SER A 25 11.29 -12.69 -21.97
CA SER A 25 10.59 -11.41 -21.98
C SER A 25 11.47 -10.34 -22.60
N GLN A 26 10.92 -9.58 -23.53
CA GLN A 26 11.56 -8.42 -24.15
C GLN A 26 10.79 -7.17 -23.76
N GLY A 27 11.08 -6.66 -22.57
CA GLY A 27 10.50 -5.42 -22.06
C GLY A 27 11.27 -4.19 -22.55
N ARG A 28 10.66 -3.01 -22.36
CA ARG A 28 11.30 -1.72 -22.60
C ARG A 28 12.47 -1.49 -21.65
N PHE A 29 12.39 -1.97 -20.41
CA PHE A 29 13.38 -1.72 -19.36
C PHE A 29 14.26 -2.93 -19.07
N HIS A 30 13.69 -4.14 -19.16
CA HIS A 30 14.36 -5.39 -18.84
C HIS A 30 14.09 -6.45 -19.91
N THR A 31 15.14 -7.16 -20.32
CA THR A 31 15.05 -8.27 -21.27
C THR A 31 15.81 -9.48 -20.73
N PHE A 32 15.22 -10.65 -20.86
CA PHE A 32 15.85 -11.93 -20.57
C PHE A 32 15.32 -13.01 -21.52
N GLU A 33 16.13 -14.04 -21.76
CA GLU A 33 15.83 -15.12 -22.68
C GLU A 33 16.04 -16.47 -22.01
N ASN A 34 15.06 -17.37 -22.15
CA ASN A 34 15.12 -18.76 -21.72
C ASN A 34 15.53 -18.91 -20.24
N VAL A 35 14.91 -18.13 -19.35
CA VAL A 35 15.22 -18.10 -17.91
C VAL A 35 14.20 -18.89 -17.11
N THR A 36 14.68 -19.65 -16.12
CA THR A 36 13.86 -20.27 -15.08
C THR A 36 14.25 -19.71 -13.72
N SER A 37 13.30 -19.10 -12.99
CA SER A 37 13.52 -18.65 -11.62
C SER A 37 13.48 -19.84 -10.65
N LEU A 38 14.52 -20.00 -9.83
CA LEU A 38 14.65 -21.07 -8.85
C LEU A 38 14.91 -20.52 -7.42
N PRO A 39 14.42 -21.19 -6.38
CA PRO A 39 13.58 -22.40 -6.42
C PRO A 39 12.15 -22.12 -6.93
N ARG A 40 11.47 -23.16 -7.44
CA ARG A 40 10.08 -23.02 -7.92
C ARG A 40 9.12 -22.79 -6.75
N PRO A 41 8.10 -21.93 -6.91
CA PRO A 41 7.06 -21.77 -5.88
C PRO A 41 6.26 -23.06 -5.72
N THR A 42 5.95 -23.42 -4.47
CA THR A 42 5.06 -24.56 -4.18
C THR A 42 3.58 -24.24 -4.38
N GLN A 43 3.21 -22.96 -4.39
CA GLN A 43 1.84 -22.51 -4.61
C GLN A 43 1.58 -22.27 -6.11
N VAL A 44 0.52 -22.88 -6.63
CA VAL A 44 0.11 -22.80 -8.04
C VAL A 44 -1.13 -21.89 -8.19
N PRO A 45 -1.20 -21.02 -9.22
CA PRO A 45 -0.17 -20.79 -10.24
C PRO A 45 1.05 -20.03 -9.71
N ARG A 46 0.88 -19.28 -8.61
CA ARG A 46 1.95 -18.55 -7.90
C ARG A 46 1.43 -18.08 -6.54
N PRO A 47 2.30 -17.56 -5.66
CA PRO A 47 1.87 -16.76 -4.51
C PRO A 47 1.00 -15.56 -4.93
N PRO A 48 0.04 -15.11 -4.09
CA PRO A 48 -0.82 -13.98 -4.43
C PRO A 48 0.01 -12.69 -4.41
N PHE A 49 -0.20 -11.85 -5.41
CA PHE A 49 0.44 -10.52 -5.42
C PHE A 49 -0.35 -9.53 -4.59
N TRP A 50 0.40 -8.70 -3.87
CA TRP A 50 -0.10 -7.58 -3.10
C TRP A 50 0.58 -6.31 -3.59
N VAL A 51 -0.23 -5.31 -3.97
CA VAL A 51 0.27 -3.99 -4.34
C VAL A 51 -0.03 -3.03 -3.20
N ALA A 52 1.00 -2.33 -2.73
CA ALA A 52 0.84 -1.25 -1.77
C ALA A 52 0.27 -0.02 -2.50
N ALA A 53 -0.82 0.56 -1.96
CA ALA A 53 -1.43 1.76 -2.52
C ALA A 53 -1.80 2.73 -1.40
N LEU A 54 -1.40 3.99 -1.56
CA LEU A 54 -1.61 5.03 -0.57
C LEU A 54 -2.89 5.83 -0.87
N ALA A 55 -2.87 6.61 -1.97
CA ALA A 55 -3.95 7.56 -2.28
C ALA A 55 -4.32 7.66 -3.77
N THR A 56 -3.50 7.13 -4.69
CA THR A 56 -3.67 7.30 -6.14
C THR A 56 -4.76 6.36 -6.69
N PRO A 57 -5.90 6.86 -7.19
CA PRO A 57 -7.01 6.04 -7.69
C PRO A 57 -6.60 5.03 -8.77
N GLU A 58 -5.72 5.43 -9.68
CA GLU A 58 -5.22 4.61 -10.79
C GLU A 58 -4.45 3.38 -10.27
N SER A 59 -3.80 3.47 -9.11
CA SER A 59 -3.12 2.33 -8.47
C SER A 59 -4.14 1.28 -7.99
N PHE A 60 -5.27 1.73 -7.42
CA PHE A 60 -6.35 0.84 -6.99
C PHE A 60 -7.09 0.22 -8.18
N GLU A 61 -7.42 1.03 -9.19
CA GLU A 61 -8.06 0.57 -10.42
C GLU A 61 -7.21 -0.49 -11.12
N ARG A 62 -5.92 -0.22 -11.33
CA ARG A 62 -4.98 -1.17 -11.96
C ARG A 62 -4.86 -2.46 -11.16
N ALA A 63 -4.68 -2.39 -9.84
CA ALA A 63 -4.59 -3.59 -9.01
C ALA A 63 -5.86 -4.45 -9.11
N GLY A 64 -7.03 -3.81 -9.21
CA GLY A 64 -8.30 -4.50 -9.44
C GLY A 64 -8.32 -5.20 -10.80
N ARG A 65 -8.01 -4.45 -11.87
CA ARG A 65 -7.97 -4.94 -13.25
C ARG A 65 -7.01 -6.11 -13.42
N ASP A 66 -5.85 -6.07 -12.80
CA ASP A 66 -4.81 -7.09 -12.93
C ASP A 66 -5.02 -8.31 -12.02
N GLY A 67 -6.03 -8.27 -11.14
CA GLY A 67 -6.35 -9.36 -10.22
C GLY A 67 -5.38 -9.47 -9.04
N TYR A 68 -4.79 -8.35 -8.61
CA TYR A 68 -3.89 -8.29 -7.46
C TYR A 68 -4.64 -7.90 -6.20
N ALA A 69 -4.17 -8.39 -5.05
CA ALA A 69 -4.65 -7.90 -3.76
C ALA A 69 -4.06 -6.50 -3.49
N VAL A 70 -4.74 -5.70 -2.67
CA VAL A 70 -4.27 -4.36 -2.29
C VAL A 70 -3.95 -4.30 -0.82
N MET A 71 -2.78 -3.75 -0.49
CA MET A 71 -2.44 -3.27 0.85
C MET A 71 -2.60 -1.75 0.88
N ALA A 72 -3.64 -1.29 1.54
CA ALA A 72 -3.98 0.13 1.60
C ALA A 72 -3.56 0.75 2.94
N ILE A 73 -3.04 1.97 2.88
CA ILE A 73 -2.45 2.67 4.02
C ILE A 73 -3.24 3.97 4.24
N PRO A 74 -4.08 4.08 5.27
CA PRO A 74 -4.98 5.23 5.47
C PRO A 74 -4.30 6.45 6.11
N LEU A 75 -2.95 6.52 6.11
CA LEU A 75 -2.18 7.59 6.75
C LEU A 75 -2.50 9.00 6.22
N ALA A 76 -2.74 9.12 4.92
CA ALA A 76 -3.12 10.37 4.28
C ALA A 76 -4.60 10.76 4.51
N GLY A 77 -5.38 9.87 5.13
CA GLY A 77 -6.80 10.07 5.44
C GLY A 77 -7.73 10.12 4.22
N GLY A 78 -9.03 10.19 4.52
CA GLY A 78 -10.00 10.91 3.69
C GLY A 78 -10.65 10.24 2.47
N ARG A 79 -10.17 9.10 1.92
CA ARG A 79 -10.79 8.55 0.69
C ARG A 79 -10.84 7.02 0.56
N MET A 80 -10.47 6.30 1.62
CA MET A 80 -10.25 4.85 1.50
C MET A 80 -11.48 4.06 1.04
N ARG A 81 -12.68 4.46 1.46
CA ARG A 81 -13.93 3.85 1.00
C ARG A 81 -14.10 3.96 -0.53
N GLU A 82 -13.79 5.13 -1.08
CA GLU A 82 -13.88 5.39 -2.51
C GLU A 82 -12.80 4.62 -3.28
N LEU A 83 -11.57 4.61 -2.79
CA LEU A 83 -10.45 3.88 -3.40
C LEU A 83 -10.70 2.36 -3.43
N ILE A 84 -11.23 1.80 -2.33
CA ILE A 84 -11.65 0.39 -2.26
C ILE A 84 -12.81 0.10 -3.23
N ARG A 85 -13.74 1.05 -3.42
CA ARG A 85 -14.81 0.92 -4.40
C ARG A 85 -14.23 0.83 -5.82
N ILE A 86 -13.34 1.74 -6.20
CA ILE A 86 -12.65 1.74 -7.50
C ILE A 86 -11.93 0.41 -7.74
N TYR A 87 -11.17 -0.08 -6.76
CA TYR A 87 -10.51 -1.38 -6.82
C TYR A 87 -11.51 -2.53 -7.10
N ARG A 88 -12.63 -2.56 -6.37
CA ARG A 88 -13.63 -3.62 -6.48
C ARG A 88 -14.42 -3.58 -7.79
N GLU A 89 -14.68 -2.39 -8.32
CA GLU A 89 -15.31 -2.20 -9.63
C GLU A 89 -14.38 -2.73 -10.72
N ALA A 90 -13.12 -2.28 -10.76
CA ALA A 90 -12.15 -2.75 -11.73
C ALA A 90 -11.89 -4.27 -11.64
N TRP A 91 -11.90 -4.83 -10.42
CA TRP A 91 -11.83 -6.28 -10.19
C TRP A 91 -13.00 -7.03 -10.83
N ALA A 92 -14.21 -6.54 -10.64
CA ALA A 92 -15.42 -7.16 -11.19
C ALA A 92 -15.50 -7.02 -12.71
N GLU A 93 -15.18 -5.84 -13.25
CA GLU A 93 -15.16 -5.57 -14.69
C GLU A 93 -14.15 -6.43 -15.45
N ALA A 94 -13.01 -6.74 -14.83
CA ALA A 94 -12.02 -7.66 -15.37
C ALA A 94 -12.41 -9.15 -15.27
N GLY A 95 -13.55 -9.46 -14.65
CA GLY A 95 -14.09 -10.82 -14.55
C GLY A 95 -13.42 -11.70 -13.48
N HIS A 96 -12.69 -11.10 -12.53
CA HIS A 96 -12.06 -11.86 -11.44
C HIS A 96 -13.11 -12.36 -10.44
N PRO A 97 -12.96 -13.58 -9.88
CA PRO A 97 -13.92 -14.12 -8.92
C PRO A 97 -13.95 -13.34 -7.60
N GLY A 98 -15.12 -13.27 -6.98
CA GLY A 98 -15.27 -12.62 -5.67
C GLY A 98 -15.16 -11.09 -5.73
N ARG A 99 -14.51 -10.48 -4.74
CA ARG A 99 -14.44 -9.02 -4.57
C ARG A 99 -13.01 -8.49 -4.36
N GLY A 100 -12.02 -9.29 -4.71
CA GLY A 100 -10.62 -9.02 -4.39
C GLY A 100 -10.31 -9.06 -2.90
N ARG A 101 -9.03 -8.91 -2.56
CA ARG A 101 -8.55 -8.89 -1.17
C ARG A 101 -7.99 -7.51 -0.87
N VAL A 102 -8.44 -6.94 0.23
CA VAL A 102 -7.96 -5.66 0.75
C VAL A 102 -7.42 -5.89 2.15
N MET A 103 -6.17 -5.49 2.36
CA MET A 103 -5.54 -5.35 3.67
C MET A 103 -5.44 -3.87 3.99
N MET A 104 -5.75 -3.50 5.22
CA MET A 104 -5.58 -2.14 5.73
C MET A 104 -4.45 -2.16 6.75
N ALA A 105 -3.43 -1.31 6.57
CA ALA A 105 -2.32 -1.19 7.50
C ALA A 105 -2.57 -0.03 8.47
N PHE A 106 -2.80 -0.33 9.75
CA PHE A 106 -3.00 0.66 10.80
C PHE A 106 -1.87 0.61 11.83
N HIS A 107 -1.57 1.74 12.46
CA HIS A 107 -0.80 1.73 13.69
C HIS A 107 -1.70 1.27 14.83
N MET A 108 -1.23 0.33 15.64
CA MET A 108 -2.01 -0.15 16.77
C MET A 108 -1.13 -0.37 18.01
N PHE A 109 -1.60 0.12 19.16
CA PHE A 109 -1.02 -0.20 20.46
C PHE A 109 -2.12 -0.41 21.50
N CYS A 110 -2.20 -1.61 22.06
CA CYS A 110 -3.23 -1.99 23.02
C CYS A 110 -2.59 -2.23 24.39
N HIS A 111 -3.17 -1.63 25.43
CA HIS A 111 -2.76 -1.83 26.81
C HIS A 111 -3.97 -1.84 27.74
N SER A 112 -3.96 -2.60 28.84
CA SER A 112 -5.13 -2.71 29.73
C SER A 112 -5.51 -1.39 30.41
N ASP A 113 -4.55 -0.49 30.58
CA ASP A 113 -4.74 0.89 31.02
C ASP A 113 -4.64 1.84 29.82
N ARG A 114 -5.72 2.57 29.54
CA ARG A 114 -5.84 3.52 28.43
C ARG A 114 -4.87 4.69 28.54
N SER A 115 -4.65 5.24 29.73
CA SER A 115 -3.75 6.38 29.92
C SER A 115 -2.31 5.96 29.66
N LEU A 116 -1.90 4.79 30.15
CA LEU A 116 -0.58 4.22 29.85
C LEU A 116 -0.43 3.89 28.36
N ALA A 117 -1.48 3.40 27.70
CA ALA A 117 -1.47 3.16 26.25
C ALA A 117 -1.07 4.43 25.47
N LEU A 118 -1.73 5.54 25.80
CA LEU A 118 -1.50 6.84 25.17
C LEU A 118 -0.09 7.39 25.47
N GLU A 119 0.35 7.30 26.72
CA GLU A 119 1.68 7.77 27.13
C GLU A 119 2.78 6.99 26.39
N MET A 120 2.71 5.66 26.40
CA MET A 120 3.74 4.79 25.83
C MET A 120 3.81 4.87 24.30
N ALA A 121 2.67 5.04 23.62
CA ALA A 121 2.63 5.02 22.15
C ALA A 121 2.98 6.38 21.52
N ARG A 122 2.81 7.50 22.25
CA ARG A 122 2.94 8.86 21.71
C ARG A 122 4.28 9.11 21.04
N GLU A 123 5.37 8.94 21.79
CA GLU A 123 6.71 9.25 21.26
C GLU A 123 7.13 8.29 20.14
N PRO A 124 6.97 6.96 20.26
CA PRO A 124 7.33 6.04 19.18
C PRO A 124 6.56 6.29 17.88
N LEU A 125 5.25 6.59 17.96
CA LEU A 125 4.43 6.81 16.78
C LEU A 125 4.75 8.16 16.13
N ASN A 126 4.93 9.23 16.91
CA ASN A 126 5.37 10.53 16.38
C ASN A 126 6.76 10.43 15.73
N ARG A 127 7.67 9.65 16.33
CA ARG A 127 8.99 9.37 15.75
C ARG A 127 8.86 8.62 14.43
N TYR A 128 7.98 7.63 14.33
CA TYR A 128 7.72 6.92 13.08
C TYR A 128 7.25 7.88 11.98
N LEU A 129 6.25 8.73 12.26
CA LEU A 129 5.72 9.71 11.29
C LEU A 129 6.84 10.63 10.79
N LYS A 130 7.67 11.14 11.70
CA LYS A 130 8.83 11.95 11.34
C LYS A 130 9.83 11.21 10.46
N ARG A 131 10.13 9.94 10.75
CA ARG A 131 11.04 9.13 9.93
C ARG A 131 10.49 8.81 8.55
N LEU A 132 9.18 8.61 8.44
CA LEU A 132 8.49 8.45 7.16
C LEU A 132 8.66 9.70 6.30
N VAL A 133 8.42 10.88 6.87
CA VAL A 133 8.61 12.16 6.19
C VAL A 133 10.08 12.41 5.83
N ASP A 134 11.01 12.16 6.75
CA ASP A 134 12.45 12.27 6.50
C ASP A 134 12.87 11.41 5.28
N GLY A 135 12.36 10.18 5.18
CA GLY A 135 12.65 9.28 4.07
C GLY A 135 12.02 9.74 2.74
N ALA A 136 10.88 10.41 2.82
CA ALA A 136 10.16 10.95 1.67
C ALA A 136 10.53 12.40 1.32
N ARG A 137 11.47 13.03 2.04
CA ARG A 137 11.84 14.45 1.86
C ARG A 137 12.22 14.86 0.44
N HIS A 138 12.67 13.92 -0.38
CA HIS A 138 13.03 14.18 -1.78
C HIS A 138 11.80 14.55 -2.64
N TRP A 139 10.61 14.12 -2.24
CA TRP A 139 9.34 14.55 -2.85
C TRP A 139 8.99 16.00 -2.52
N LEU A 140 9.43 16.54 -1.38
CA LEU A 140 9.18 17.93 -0.97
C LEU A 140 10.04 18.97 -1.70
N HIS A 141 11.14 18.54 -2.32
CA HIS A 141 12.16 19.42 -2.89
C HIS A 141 12.30 19.29 -4.42
N GLY A 142 11.19 19.03 -5.12
CA GLY A 142 11.11 19.19 -6.57
C GLY A 142 11.27 17.91 -7.40
N THR A 143 11.04 16.73 -6.80
CA THR A 143 10.84 15.52 -7.61
C THR A 143 9.37 15.40 -7.97
N ASP A 144 8.88 16.28 -8.83
CA ASP A 144 7.53 16.12 -9.40
C ASP A 144 7.54 14.88 -10.29
N SER A 145 6.70 13.90 -9.96
CA SER A 145 6.49 12.74 -10.84
C SER A 145 5.11 12.82 -11.45
N ALA A 146 5.04 12.76 -12.78
CA ALA A 146 3.76 12.64 -13.48
C ALA A 146 2.99 11.36 -13.09
N ASP A 147 3.69 10.33 -12.56
CA ASP A 147 3.08 9.08 -12.10
C ASP A 147 2.41 9.21 -10.72
N TYR A 148 2.80 10.20 -9.90
CA TYR A 148 2.37 10.37 -8.51
C TYR A 148 2.09 11.84 -8.18
N PRO A 149 1.04 12.43 -8.78
CA PRO A 149 0.66 13.80 -8.48
C PRO A 149 0.30 13.98 -7.01
N ASP A 150 0.57 15.17 -6.48
CA ASP A 150 0.22 15.60 -5.11
C ASP A 150 0.91 14.83 -3.97
N TYR A 151 1.91 13.98 -4.26
CA TYR A 151 2.66 13.28 -3.20
C TYR A 151 3.46 14.26 -2.34
N ASP A 152 3.98 15.34 -2.90
CA ASP A 152 4.57 16.46 -2.17
C ASP A 152 3.62 16.99 -1.10
N LYS A 153 2.34 17.22 -1.44
CA LYS A 153 1.30 17.68 -0.51
C LYS A 153 0.96 16.62 0.52
N ILE A 154 0.90 15.34 0.13
CA ILE A 154 0.68 14.23 1.07
C ILE A 154 1.79 14.19 2.12
N ILE A 155 3.05 14.26 1.68
CA ILE A 155 4.21 14.25 2.60
C ILE A 155 4.22 15.52 3.46
N ALA A 156 3.92 16.70 2.91
CA ALA A 156 3.85 17.94 3.67
C ALA A 156 2.75 17.91 4.74
N ASN A 157 1.58 17.32 4.42
CA ASN A 157 0.52 17.11 5.39
C ASN A 157 0.94 16.12 6.48
N LEU A 158 1.61 15.02 6.11
CA LEU A 158 2.11 14.02 7.06
C LEU A 158 3.13 14.59 8.05
N ASP A 159 3.92 15.60 7.65
CA ASP A 159 4.87 16.29 8.54
C ASP A 159 4.19 17.03 9.70
N GLN A 160 2.90 17.36 9.54
CA GLN A 160 2.10 18.02 10.57
C GLN A 160 1.29 17.02 11.42
N GLU A 161 1.34 15.72 11.11
CA GLU A 161 0.58 14.70 11.81
C GLU A 161 1.26 14.27 13.12
N THR A 162 0.42 13.95 14.11
CA THR A 162 0.81 13.33 15.37
C THR A 162 -0.01 12.07 15.62
N MET A 163 0.33 11.33 16.66
CA MET A 163 -0.50 10.23 17.16
C MET A 163 -1.95 10.68 17.35
N GLU A 164 -2.17 11.82 18.01
CA GLU A 164 -3.50 12.34 18.29
C GLU A 164 -4.29 12.65 17.01
N THR A 165 -3.66 13.27 16.00
CA THR A 165 -4.35 13.56 14.73
C THR A 165 -4.65 12.29 13.94
N GLN A 166 -3.73 11.31 13.95
CA GLN A 166 -3.93 10.01 13.32
C GLN A 166 -5.03 9.20 14.03
N MET A 167 -5.11 9.26 15.36
CA MET A 167 -6.19 8.66 16.14
C MET A 167 -7.54 9.32 15.83
N ALA A 168 -7.58 10.67 15.77
CA ALA A 168 -8.81 11.40 15.46
C ALA A 168 -9.37 11.05 14.07
N LYS A 169 -8.51 10.64 13.14
CA LYS A 169 -8.88 10.18 11.78
C LYS A 169 -9.15 8.68 11.70
N GLY A 170 -8.99 7.93 12.79
CA GLY A 170 -9.10 6.47 12.82
C GLY A 170 -7.95 5.72 12.12
N ALA A 171 -6.84 6.41 11.82
CA ALA A 171 -5.65 5.84 11.15
C ALA A 171 -4.63 5.25 12.15
N ALA A 172 -4.77 5.56 13.43
CA ALA A 172 -4.04 4.93 14.53
C ALA A 172 -5.01 4.48 15.64
N TRP A 173 -4.81 3.28 16.16
CA TRP A 173 -5.65 2.64 17.18
C TRP A 173 -4.84 2.45 18.45
N VAL A 174 -4.92 3.41 19.36
CA VAL A 174 -4.18 3.38 20.63
C VAL A 174 -5.17 3.47 21.78
N GLY A 175 -5.12 2.52 22.71
CA GLY A 175 -5.98 2.54 23.88
C GLY A 175 -6.12 1.18 24.55
N ASP A 176 -7.17 1.06 25.35
CA ASP A 176 -7.60 -0.20 25.93
C ASP A 176 -8.42 -1.05 24.92
N PRO A 177 -8.64 -2.35 25.20
CA PRO A 177 -9.36 -3.24 24.30
C PRO A 177 -10.77 -2.75 23.92
N ALA A 178 -11.50 -2.09 24.83
CA ALA A 178 -12.83 -1.58 24.54
C ALA A 178 -12.75 -0.38 23.59
N SER A 179 -11.86 0.57 23.89
CA SER A 179 -11.63 1.75 23.04
C SER A 179 -11.21 1.38 21.60
N ILE A 180 -10.32 0.38 21.45
CA ILE A 180 -9.89 -0.09 20.12
C ILE A 180 -11.02 -0.79 19.38
N ARG A 181 -11.79 -1.66 20.04
CA ARG A 181 -12.95 -2.32 19.42
C ARG A 181 -13.97 -1.30 18.91
N ASP A 182 -14.25 -0.27 19.71
CA ASP A 182 -15.21 0.77 19.36
C ASP A 182 -14.72 1.63 18.16
N THR A 183 -13.40 1.69 17.92
CA THR A 183 -12.82 2.36 16.74
C THR A 183 -12.94 1.52 15.46
N ILE A 184 -12.98 0.18 15.59
CA ILE A 184 -13.04 -0.75 14.46
C ILE A 184 -14.47 -0.96 13.96
N ALA A 185 -15.45 -0.91 14.88
CA ALA A 185 -16.87 -1.16 14.61
C ALA A 185 -17.49 -0.13 13.66
#